data_AF-A0A437NF74-F1
#
_entry.id   AF-A0A437NF74-F1
#
_cell.length_a   1.000
_cell.length_b   1.000
_cell.length_c   1.000
_cell.angle_alpha   90.00
_cell.angle_beta   90.00
_cell.angle_gamma   90.00
#
_symmetry.space_group_name_H-M   'P 1'
#
loop_
_entity.id
_entity.type
_entity.pdbx_description
1 polymer ?
#
loop_
_entity_poly.entity_id
_entity_poly.type
_entity_poly.pdbx_seq_one_letter_code
_entity_poly.pdbx_strand_id
1 'polypeptide(L)'
;MRWRFRQISDFAVLWAGHRAVLVTLIIFAVLWAAAGLHFSFPRQWFLLTNMVGTLIIFFILLLVQHSQNRDMRALQTKLDELIRSSKARNHWIAAEKKDADAIEEMRRQHHDQISETMN
;
A
#
# COMPACT_ATOMS: atom_id res chain seq x y z
N MET A 1 -20.43 -34.86 -17.16
CA MET A 1 -19.83 -34.13 -16.02
C MET A 1 -19.67 -32.62 -16.27
N ARG A 2 -20.56 -31.94 -17.00
CA ARG A 2 -20.46 -30.46 -17.27
C ARG A 2 -21.72 -29.66 -16.86
N TRP A 3 -22.74 -30.35 -16.36
CA TRP A 3 -24.05 -29.77 -16.00
C TRP A 3 -24.19 -29.42 -14.51
N ARG A 4 -23.45 -30.10 -13.61
CA ARG A 4 -23.48 -29.84 -12.15
C ARG A 4 -22.83 -28.52 -11.75
N PHE A 5 -21.95 -27.97 -12.59
CA PHE A 5 -21.22 -26.72 -12.27
C PHE A 5 -22.11 -25.48 -12.39
N ARG A 6 -23.11 -25.50 -13.27
CA ARG A 6 -23.93 -24.32 -13.57
C ARG A 6 -24.99 -24.03 -12.51
N GLN A 7 -25.56 -25.07 -11.87
CA GLN A 7 -26.55 -24.92 -10.79
C GLN A 7 -25.95 -24.37 -9.48
N ILE A 8 -24.67 -24.64 -9.21
CA ILE A 8 -23.96 -24.08 -8.04
C ILE A 8 -23.74 -22.57 -8.25
N SER A 9 -23.49 -22.16 -9.50
CA SER A 9 -23.29 -20.76 -9.86
C SER A 9 -24.57 -19.93 -9.70
N ASP A 10 -25.74 -20.47 -10.07
CA ASP A 10 -27.01 -19.73 -9.91
C ASP A 10 -27.42 -19.59 -8.43
N PHE A 11 -27.08 -20.56 -7.56
CA PHE A 11 -27.33 -20.46 -6.11
C PHE A 11 -26.39 -19.44 -5.44
N ALA A 12 -25.15 -19.35 -5.90
CA ALA A 12 -24.17 -18.37 -5.43
C ALA A 12 -24.55 -16.93 -5.81
N VAL A 13 -25.15 -16.74 -6.99
CA VAL A 13 -25.58 -15.42 -7.49
C VAL A 13 -26.87 -14.93 -6.81
N LEU A 14 -27.78 -15.84 -6.41
CA LEU A 14 -28.97 -15.47 -5.61
C LEU A 14 -28.64 -15.10 -4.15
N TRP A 15 -27.55 -15.65 -3.57
CA TRP A 15 -27.05 -15.28 -2.24
C TRP A 15 -26.19 -14.00 -2.23
N ALA A 16 -25.85 -13.45 -3.39
CA ALA A 16 -24.99 -12.27 -3.53
C ALA A 16 -25.74 -10.93 -3.36
N GLY A 17 -26.95 -10.94 -2.80
CA GLY A 17 -27.56 -9.72 -2.29
C GLY A 17 -26.80 -9.26 -1.04
N HIS A 18 -26.25 -8.04 -1.04
CA HIS A 18 -25.42 -7.40 -0.01
C HIS A 18 -25.80 -7.69 1.48
N ARG A 19 -27.05 -8.06 1.77
CA ARG A 19 -27.56 -8.45 3.10
C ARG A 19 -27.29 -9.91 3.48
N ALA A 20 -27.34 -10.84 2.52
CA ALA A 20 -27.17 -12.27 2.78
C ALA A 20 -25.72 -12.62 3.16
N VAL A 21 -24.72 -11.91 2.62
CA VAL A 21 -23.31 -12.06 3.02
C VAL A 21 -23.12 -11.68 4.50
N LEU A 22 -23.74 -10.57 4.94
CA LEU A 22 -23.70 -10.15 6.34
C LEU A 22 -24.38 -11.17 7.25
N VAL A 23 -25.56 -11.67 6.87
CA VAL A 23 -26.28 -12.70 7.63
C VAL A 23 -25.46 -13.99 7.70
N THR A 24 -24.83 -14.41 6.60
CA THR A 24 -23.93 -15.58 6.57
C THR A 24 -22.77 -15.40 7.54
N LEU A 25 -22.15 -14.22 7.53
CA LEU A 25 -21.00 -13.92 8.38
C LEU A 25 -21.38 -13.92 9.86
N ILE A 26 -22.55 -13.37 10.20
CA ILE A 26 -23.11 -13.38 11.56
C ILE A 26 -23.38 -14.82 11.99
N ILE A 27 -24.04 -15.63 11.17
CA ILE A 27 -24.31 -17.04 11.47
C ILE A 27 -22.99 -17.79 11.68
N PHE A 28 -22.00 -17.58 10.81
CA PHE A 28 -20.68 -18.19 10.94
C PHE A 28 -19.98 -17.80 12.24
N ALA A 29 -20.01 -16.51 12.61
CA ALA A 29 -19.45 -16.03 13.87
C ALA A 29 -20.15 -16.62 15.10
N VAL A 30 -21.49 -16.75 15.06
CA VAL A 30 -22.29 -17.36 16.13
C VAL A 30 -21.97 -18.85 16.27
N LEU A 31 -21.87 -19.59 15.14
CA LEU A 31 -21.50 -21.00 15.15
C LEU A 31 -20.08 -21.21 15.70
N TRP A 32 -19.13 -20.35 15.32
CA TRP A 32 -17.77 -20.40 15.85
C TRP A 32 -17.73 -20.14 17.37
N ALA A 33 -18.49 -19.14 17.84
CA ALA A 33 -18.60 -18.85 19.27
C ALA A 33 -19.27 -19.99 20.05
N ALA A 34 -20.32 -20.61 19.49
CA ALA A 34 -21.01 -21.75 20.08
C ALA A 34 -20.10 -22.99 20.14
N ALA A 35 -19.28 -23.23 19.12
CA ALA A 35 -18.25 -24.26 19.14
C ALA A 35 -17.25 -24.00 20.28
N GLY A 36 -16.79 -22.75 20.45
CA GLY A 36 -15.94 -22.37 21.58
C GLY A 36 -16.58 -22.63 22.95
N LEU A 37 -17.88 -22.35 23.09
CA LEU A 37 -18.64 -22.57 24.31
C LEU A 37 -18.79 -24.07 24.65
N HIS A 38 -19.02 -24.93 23.65
CA HIS A 38 -19.12 -26.38 23.87
C HIS A 38 -17.80 -27.00 24.37
N PHE A 39 -16.66 -26.43 24.00
CA PHE A 39 -15.35 -26.88 24.47
C PHE A 39 -14.90 -26.20 25.77
N SER A 40 -15.76 -25.41 26.43
CA SER A 40 -15.45 -24.64 27.64
C SER A 40 -14.33 -23.60 27.44
N PHE A 41 -14.23 -23.02 26.24
CA PHE A 41 -13.20 -22.04 25.84
C PHE A 41 -11.79 -22.44 26.31
N PRO A 42 -11.24 -23.56 25.80
CA PRO A 42 -9.93 -24.00 26.21
C PRO A 42 -8.90 -22.97 25.74
N ARG A 43 -7.80 -22.81 26.49
CA ARG A 43 -6.73 -21.85 26.16
C ARG A 43 -6.24 -21.97 24.70
N GLN A 44 -6.24 -23.18 24.16
CA GLN A 44 -5.85 -23.48 22.77
C GLN A 44 -6.82 -22.88 21.74
N TRP A 45 -8.11 -22.82 22.03
CA TRP A 45 -9.13 -22.25 21.14
C TRP A 45 -8.93 -20.74 20.95
N PHE A 46 -8.64 -20.03 22.06
CA PHE A 46 -8.32 -18.61 22.01
C PHE A 46 -7.02 -18.34 21.25
N LEU A 47 -5.96 -19.10 21.54
CA LEU A 47 -4.67 -18.98 20.87
C LEU A 47 -4.79 -19.22 19.36
N LEU A 48 -5.53 -20.25 18.95
CA LEU A 48 -5.76 -20.56 17.53
C LEU A 48 -6.53 -19.43 16.83
N THR A 49 -7.60 -18.94 17.44
CA THR A 49 -8.42 -17.85 16.88
C THR A 49 -7.60 -16.57 16.73
N ASN A 50 -6.79 -16.22 17.74
CA ASN A 50 -5.94 -15.03 17.70
C ASN A 50 -4.82 -15.14 16.66
N MET A 51 -4.20 -16.32 16.53
CA MET A 51 -3.17 -16.59 15.52
C MET A 51 -3.74 -16.47 14.10
N VAL A 52 -4.91 -17.07 13.86
CA VAL A 52 -5.60 -17.00 12.57
C VAL A 52 -6.04 -15.56 12.25
N GLY A 53 -6.58 -14.83 13.22
CA GLY A 53 -6.95 -13.42 13.06
C GLY A 53 -5.76 -12.54 12.71
N THR A 54 -4.62 -12.75 13.36
CA THR A 54 -3.37 -12.04 13.06
C THR A 54 -2.89 -12.33 11.63
N LEU A 55 -2.97 -13.59 11.19
CA LEU A 55 -2.62 -13.97 9.81
C LEU A 55 -3.54 -13.29 8.78
N ILE A 56 -4.84 -13.25 9.03
CA ILE A 56 -5.81 -12.58 8.15
C ILE A 56 -5.52 -11.07 8.08
N ILE A 57 -5.28 -10.42 9.22
CA ILE A 57 -4.94 -8.99 9.24
C ILE A 57 -3.63 -8.74 8.50
N PHE A 58 -2.61 -9.56 8.71
CA PHE A 58 -1.34 -9.46 7.99
C PHE A 58 -1.55 -9.61 6.48
N PHE A 59 -2.39 -10.55 6.04
CA PHE A 59 -2.74 -10.73 4.64
C PHE A 59 -3.48 -9.51 4.07
N ILE A 60 -4.45 -8.96 4.80
CA ILE A 60 -5.13 -7.71 4.41
C ILE A 60 -4.12 -6.57 4.28
N LEU A 61 -3.20 -6.43 5.23
CA LEU A 61 -2.15 -5.41 5.18
C LEU A 61 -1.26 -5.58 3.94
N LEU A 62 -0.86 -6.81 3.58
CA LEU A 62 -0.11 -7.07 2.36
C LEU A 62 -0.90 -6.69 1.10
N LEU A 63 -2.20 -7.02 1.04
CA LEU A 63 -3.06 -6.65 -0.08
C LEU A 63 -3.22 -5.13 -0.20
N VAL A 64 -3.43 -4.44 0.92
CA VAL A 64 -3.52 -2.98 0.97
C VAL A 64 -2.21 -2.36 0.53
N GLN A 65 -1.07 -2.83 1.05
CA GLN A 65 0.26 -2.37 0.65
C GLN A 65 0.52 -2.60 -0.84
N HIS A 66 0.09 -3.73 -1.40
CA HIS A 66 0.22 -4.01 -2.83
C HIS A 66 -0.58 -3.02 -3.69
N SER A 67 -1.85 -2.76 -3.33
CA SER A 67 -2.68 -1.76 -4.02
C SER A 67 -2.09 -0.36 -3.89
N GLN A 68 -1.71 0.04 -2.67
CA GLN A 68 -1.14 1.36 -2.39
C GLN A 68 0.20 1.57 -3.10
N ASN A 69 1.05 0.55 -3.21
CA ASN A 69 2.32 0.64 -3.94
C ASN A 69 2.11 0.90 -5.45
N ARG A 70 1.06 0.32 -6.03
CA ARG A 70 0.68 0.59 -7.43
C ARG A 70 0.11 2.01 -7.58
N ASP A 71 -0.73 2.43 -6.65
CA ASP A 71 -1.36 3.75 -6.68
C ASP A 71 -0.32 4.87 -6.47
N MET A 72 0.67 4.65 -5.60
CA MET A 72 1.80 5.57 -5.38
C MET A 72 2.63 5.76 -6.66
N ARG A 73 2.94 4.67 -7.39
CA ARG A 73 3.68 4.73 -8.66
C ARG A 73 2.90 5.49 -9.73
N ALA A 74 1.59 5.25 -9.84
CA ALA A 74 0.74 5.98 -10.79
C ALA A 74 0.64 7.48 -10.45
N LEU A 75 0.63 7.82 -9.16
CA LEU A 75 0.63 9.20 -8.69
C LEU A 75 1.93 9.92 -9.04
N GLN A 76 3.09 9.28 -8.83
CA GLN A 76 4.39 9.81 -9.24
C GLN A 76 4.46 10.06 -10.75
N THR A 77 4.04 9.11 -11.58
CA THR A 77 4.05 9.29 -13.05
C THR A 77 3.14 10.43 -13.51
N LYS A 78 1.96 10.59 -12.90
CA LYS A 78 1.08 11.73 -13.21
C LYS A 78 1.68 13.07 -12.78
N LEU A 79 2.38 13.10 -11.65
CA LEU A 79 3.08 14.30 -11.18
C LEU A 79 4.25 14.65 -12.11
N ASP A 80 5.01 13.65 -12.54
CA ASP A 80 6.09 13.82 -13.53
C ASP A 80 5.54 14.36 -14.85
N GLU A 81 4.40 13.85 -15.32
CA GLU A 81 3.76 14.33 -16.54
C GLU A 81 3.19 15.75 -16.37
N LEU A 82 2.67 16.10 -15.19
CA LEU A 82 2.22 17.46 -14.87
C LEU A 82 3.40 18.44 -14.81
N ILE A 83 4.53 18.04 -14.23
CA ILE A 83 5.78 18.83 -14.23
C ILE A 83 6.34 18.95 -15.65
N ARG A 84 6.21 17.89 -16.47
CA ARG A 84 6.66 17.86 -17.88
C ARG A 84 5.82 18.75 -18.78
N SER A 85 4.50 18.78 -18.57
CA SER A 85 3.50 19.53 -19.36
C SER A 85 3.33 20.97 -18.88
N SER A 86 3.49 21.21 -17.58
CA SER A 86 3.73 22.54 -17.04
C SER A 86 5.06 23.05 -17.59
N LYS A 87 5.06 24.21 -18.22
CA LYS A 87 6.21 24.88 -18.85
C LYS A 87 7.31 25.31 -17.84
N ALA A 88 7.49 24.61 -16.72
CA ALA A 88 8.48 24.94 -15.68
C ALA A 88 9.91 24.47 -16.00
N ARG A 89 10.14 23.90 -17.19
CA ARG A 89 11.45 23.45 -17.65
C ARG A 89 12.48 24.57 -17.82
N ASN A 90 12.05 25.84 -17.88
CA ASN A 90 12.99 26.95 -18.07
C ASN A 90 13.43 27.65 -16.77
N HIS A 91 12.79 27.36 -15.63
CA HIS A 91 13.16 28.02 -14.37
C HIS A 91 13.97 27.12 -13.43
N TRP A 92 13.65 25.82 -13.34
CA TRP A 92 14.33 24.92 -12.40
C TRP A 92 15.73 24.49 -12.87
N ILE A 93 15.94 24.31 -14.18
CA ILE A 93 17.29 24.11 -14.74
C ILE A 93 18.16 25.38 -14.58
N ALA A 94 17.56 26.57 -14.57
CA ALA A 94 18.27 27.82 -14.32
C ALA A 94 18.54 28.07 -12.83
N ALA A 95 17.70 27.55 -11.92
CA ALA A 95 17.89 27.64 -10.48
C ALA A 95 18.94 26.63 -9.97
N GLU A 96 18.93 25.39 -10.47
CA GLU A 96 19.92 24.37 -10.13
C GLU A 96 21.31 24.71 -10.70
N LYS A 97 21.37 25.29 -11.90
CA LYS A 97 22.62 25.78 -12.47
C LYS A 97 23.17 27.00 -11.73
N LYS A 98 22.30 27.88 -11.20
CA LYS A 98 22.72 29.00 -10.36
C LYS A 98 23.37 28.53 -9.06
N ASP A 99 22.84 27.48 -8.44
CA ASP A 99 23.40 26.92 -7.21
C ASP A 99 24.74 26.22 -7.48
N ALA A 100 24.84 25.46 -8.57
CA ALA A 100 26.08 24.80 -8.98
C ALA A 100 27.19 25.81 -9.36
N ASP A 101 26.89 26.83 -10.19
CA ASP A 101 27.87 27.85 -10.55
C ASP A 101 28.30 28.69 -9.33
N ALA A 102 27.40 28.98 -8.39
CA ALA A 102 27.73 29.71 -7.16
C ALA A 102 28.65 28.91 -6.22
N ILE A 103 28.48 27.58 -6.13
CA ILE A 103 29.36 26.70 -5.35
C ILE A 103 30.75 26.62 -6.00
N GLU A 104 30.83 26.54 -7.33
CA GLU A 104 32.10 26.51 -8.06
C GLU A 104 32.87 27.85 -7.91
N GLU A 105 32.15 28.98 -7.91
CA GLU A 105 32.73 30.32 -7.74
C GLU A 105 33.29 30.53 -6.32
N MET A 106 32.56 30.07 -5.30
CA MET A 106 33.02 30.10 -3.91
C MET A 106 34.24 29.17 -3.70
N ARG A 107 34.26 28.01 -4.38
CA ARG A 107 35.40 27.08 -4.35
C ARG A 107 36.65 27.68 -5.01
N ARG A 108 36.50 28.42 -6.12
CA ARG A 108 37.62 29.13 -6.77
C ARG A 108 38.18 30.24 -5.89
N GLN A 109 37.32 31.06 -5.28
CA GLN A 109 37.77 32.10 -4.35
C GLN A 109 38.55 31.53 -3.18
N HIS A 110 38.10 30.42 -2.58
CA HIS A 110 38.85 29.75 -1.52
C HIS A 110 40.16 29.12 -2.02
N HIS A 111 40.21 28.58 -3.24
CA HIS A 111 41.45 28.02 -3.78
C HIS A 111 42.49 29.10 -4.08
N ASP A 112 42.07 30.26 -4.58
CA ASP A 112 42.95 31.40 -4.84
C ASP A 112 43.47 32.00 -3.52
N GLN A 113 42.62 32.11 -2.49
CA GLN A 113 43.03 32.59 -1.16
C GLN A 113 44.01 31.63 -0.46
N ILE A 114 43.82 30.32 -0.59
CA ILE A 114 44.77 29.34 -0.05
C ILE A 114 46.10 29.41 -0.81
N SER A 115 46.09 29.68 -2.11
CA SER A 115 47.31 29.84 -2.91
C SER A 115 48.10 31.11 -2.60
N GLU A 116 47.44 32.22 -2.25
CA GLU A 116 48.10 33.45 -1.78
C GLU A 116 48.67 33.30 -0.36
N THR A 117 48.05 32.50 0.51
CA THR A 117 48.56 32.29 1.89
C THR A 117 49.73 31.29 1.99
N MET A 118 50.08 30.60 0.90
CA MET A 118 51.19 29.63 0.85
C MET A 118 52.41 30.12 0.03
N ASN A 119 52.46 31.40 -0.36
CA ASN A 119 53.63 32.05 -0.98
C ASN A 119 54.11 33.22 -0.10
#